data_AF-A0A1F5KJP6-F1
#
_entry.id   AF-A0A1F5KJP6-F1
#
_cell.length_a   1.000
_cell.length_b   1.000
_cell.length_c   1.000
_cell.angle_alpha   90.00
_cell.angle_beta   90.00
_cell.angle_gamma   90.00
#
_symmetry.space_group_name_H-M   'P 1'
#
loop_
_entity.id
_entity.type
_entity.pdbx_description
1 polymer ?
#
loop_
_entity_poly.entity_id
_entity_poly.type
_entity_poly.pdbx_seq_one_letter_code
_entity_poly.pdbx_strand_id
1 'polypeptide(L)'
;MKLNIAKLLKIELVIGVCFFGLLGIIQLSNIRLSEVGGIWVDSARAYGSLIGILFGSFSALLAILCFELSQDINKYQRVIKLTAIWAALHALLEIWLSSVTNYSLIFNISPALRVWIPAYNLNLYFEAILLLTYTLTVFIWLKQNE
;
A
#
# COMPACT_ATOMS: atom_id res chain seq x y z
N MET A 1 10.97 19.27 -23.24
CA MET A 1 10.62 19.68 -21.86
C MET A 1 11.35 18.74 -20.91
N LYS A 2 12.26 19.21 -20.04
CA LYS A 2 12.96 18.33 -19.09
C LYS A 2 11.98 17.91 -17.99
N LEU A 3 11.87 16.61 -17.71
CA LEU A 3 11.02 16.09 -16.65
C LEU A 3 11.57 16.57 -15.29
N ASN A 4 10.74 17.22 -14.48
CA ASN A 4 11.10 17.64 -13.14
C ASN A 4 10.85 16.47 -12.16
N ILE A 5 11.90 15.70 -11.89
CA ILE A 5 11.81 14.49 -11.05
C ILE A 5 11.40 14.81 -9.62
N ALA A 6 11.86 15.92 -9.05
CA ALA A 6 11.45 16.38 -7.73
C ALA A 6 9.93 16.63 -7.66
N LYS A 7 9.36 17.24 -8.70
CA LYS A 7 7.90 17.43 -8.81
C LYS A 7 7.16 16.10 -8.94
N LEU A 8 7.70 15.17 -9.74
CA LEU A 8 7.13 13.82 -9.89
C LEU A 8 7.10 13.07 -8.56
N LEU A 9 8.22 13.08 -7.81
CA LEU A 9 8.32 12.45 -6.49
C LEU A 9 7.28 13.01 -5.51
N LYS A 10 7.07 14.35 -5.51
CA LYS A 10 6.01 14.96 -4.69
C LYS A 10 4.63 14.48 -5.09
N ILE A 11 4.35 14.33 -6.39
CA ILE A 11 3.07 13.81 -6.88
C ILE A 11 2.87 12.36 -6.42
N GLU A 12 3.89 11.50 -6.54
CA GLU A 12 3.82 10.11 -6.07
C GLU A 12 3.57 10.03 -4.56
N LEU A 13 4.23 10.87 -3.76
CA LEU A 13 3.98 10.95 -2.32
C LEU A 13 2.53 11.38 -2.02
N VAL A 14 1.98 12.35 -2.75
CA VAL A 14 0.57 12.77 -2.62
C VAL A 14 -0.39 11.66 -3.03
N ILE A 15 -0.09 10.91 -4.09
CA ILE A 15 -0.86 9.70 -4.45
C ILE A 15 -0.82 8.71 -3.28
N GLY A 16 0.34 8.52 -2.65
CA GLY A 16 0.50 7.73 -1.44
C GLY A 16 -0.40 8.20 -0.29
N VAL A 17 -0.50 9.51 -0.05
CA VAL A 17 -1.43 10.09 0.96
C VAL A 17 -2.86 9.63 0.69
N CYS A 18 -3.33 9.81 -0.55
CA CYS A 18 -4.68 9.43 -0.93
C CYS A 18 -4.91 7.91 -0.80
N PHE A 19 -3.97 7.11 -1.28
CA PHE A 19 -4.04 5.65 -1.24
C PHE A 19 -4.11 5.12 0.19
N PHE A 20 -3.16 5.50 1.05
CA PHE A 20 -3.11 5.06 2.44
C PHE A 20 -4.25 5.64 3.28
N GLY A 21 -4.70 6.86 2.98
CA GLY A 21 -5.86 7.47 3.61
C GLY A 21 -7.15 6.69 3.33
N LEU A 22 -7.41 6.38 2.06
CA LEU A 22 -8.56 5.56 1.65
C LEU A 22 -8.48 4.15 2.23
N LEU A 23 -7.31 3.53 2.18
CA LEU A 23 -7.09 2.21 2.76
C LEU A 23 -7.34 2.21 4.28
N GLY A 24 -6.88 3.26 4.98
CA GLY A 24 -7.17 3.47 6.39
C GLY A 24 -8.66 3.58 6.68
N ILE A 25 -9.39 4.39 5.91
CA ILE A 25 -10.85 4.54 6.04
C ILE A 25 -11.57 3.20 5.84
N ILE A 26 -11.21 2.44 4.78
CA ILE A 26 -11.84 1.15 4.48
C ILE A 26 -11.67 0.17 5.64
N GLN A 27 -10.49 0.15 6.25
CA GLN A 27 -10.15 -0.78 7.33
C GLN A 27 -10.78 -0.37 8.67
N LEU A 28 -10.76 0.92 9.00
CA LEU A 28 -11.39 1.46 10.23
C LEU A 28 -12.91 1.39 10.18
N SER A 29 -13.50 1.49 8.98
CA SER A 29 -14.96 1.45 8.81
C SER A 29 -15.52 0.02 8.79
N ASN A 30 -14.68 -1.00 8.98
CA ASN A 30 -15.06 -2.42 8.95
C ASN A 30 -15.84 -2.84 7.69
N ILE A 31 -15.70 -2.11 6.57
CA ILE A 31 -16.44 -2.38 5.33
C ILE A 31 -16.21 -3.82 4.87
N ARG A 32 -14.95 -4.29 4.92
CA ARG A 32 -14.57 -5.66 4.53
C ARG A 32 -15.10 -6.74 5.47
N LEU A 33 -15.29 -6.43 6.75
CA LEU A 33 -15.87 -7.36 7.71
C LEU A 33 -17.36 -7.59 7.46
N SER A 34 -18.06 -6.58 6.91
CA SER A 34 -19.48 -6.72 6.58
C SER A 34 -19.73 -7.76 5.48
N GLU A 35 -18.80 -7.92 4.53
CA GLU A 35 -18.91 -8.86 3.41
C GLU A 35 -18.76 -10.33 3.84
N VAL A 36 -18.04 -10.60 4.93
CA VAL A 36 -17.82 -11.95 5.47
C VAL A 36 -18.66 -12.25 6.71
N GLY A 37 -19.47 -11.29 7.15
CA GLY A 37 -20.21 -11.32 8.41
C GLY A 37 -21.19 -12.49 8.54
N GLY A 38 -21.73 -13.00 7.43
CA GLY A 38 -22.67 -14.13 7.41
C GLY A 38 -22.02 -15.52 7.33
N ILE A 39 -20.71 -15.59 7.08
CA ILE A 39 -19.96 -16.84 6.87
C ILE A 39 -19.02 -17.10 8.06
N TRP A 40 -18.45 -16.05 8.63
CA TRP A 40 -17.46 -16.15 9.69
C TRP A 40 -18.08 -16.31 11.08
N VAL A 41 -17.47 -17.17 11.89
CA VAL A 41 -17.78 -17.29 13.33
C VAL A 41 -17.38 -16.02 14.10
N ASP A 42 -18.07 -15.74 15.20
CA ASP A 42 -17.92 -14.51 15.99
C ASP A 42 -16.48 -14.22 16.42
N SER A 43 -15.75 -15.25 16.85
CA SER A 43 -14.34 -15.12 17.25
C SER A 43 -13.45 -14.64 16.10
N ALA A 44 -13.69 -15.14 14.87
CA ALA A 44 -12.97 -14.71 13.68
C ALA A 44 -13.33 -13.26 13.29
N ARG A 45 -14.60 -12.87 13.45
CA ARG A 45 -15.06 -11.48 13.20
C ARG A 45 -14.45 -10.50 14.21
N ALA A 46 -14.44 -10.85 15.49
CA ALA A 46 -13.83 -10.03 16.55
C ALA A 46 -12.33 -9.85 16.35
N TYR A 47 -11.61 -10.94 16.06
CA TYR A 47 -10.18 -10.87 15.72
C TYR A 47 -9.94 -10.03 14.46
N GLY A 48 -10.73 -10.25 13.42
CA GLY A 48 -10.68 -9.48 12.18
C GLY A 48 -10.87 -7.97 12.41
N SER A 49 -11.82 -7.58 13.27
CA SER A 49 -12.05 -6.16 13.61
C SER A 49 -10.86 -5.54 14.32
N LEU A 50 -10.24 -6.25 15.27
CA LEU A 50 -9.04 -5.76 15.95
C LEU A 50 -7.90 -5.52 14.94
N ILE A 51 -7.66 -6.50 14.06
CA ILE A 51 -6.62 -6.40 13.03
C ILE A 51 -6.93 -5.29 12.02
N GLY A 52 -8.19 -5.13 11.62
CA GLY A 52 -8.65 -4.06 10.73
C GLY A 52 -8.38 -2.68 11.33
N ILE A 53 -8.69 -2.48 12.62
CA ILE A 53 -8.42 -1.22 13.32
C ILE A 53 -6.91 -0.93 13.36
N LEU A 54 -6.10 -1.89 13.80
CA LEU A 54 -4.64 -1.72 13.87
C LEU A 54 -4.06 -1.35 12.50
N PHE A 55 -4.43 -2.12 11.47
CA PHE A 55 -3.96 -1.88 10.11
C PHE A 55 -4.43 -0.53 9.58
N GLY A 56 -5.67 -0.15 9.85
CA GLY A 56 -6.23 1.15 9.48
C GLY A 56 -5.51 2.32 10.14
N SER A 57 -5.18 2.21 11.43
CA SER A 57 -4.37 3.20 12.16
C SER A 57 -2.96 3.34 11.56
N PHE A 58 -2.29 2.24 11.23
CA PHE A 58 -0.99 2.30 10.55
C PHE A 58 -1.07 2.89 9.14
N SER A 59 -2.13 2.59 8.40
CA SER A 59 -2.37 3.19 7.08
C SER A 59 -2.58 4.71 7.18
N ALA A 60 -3.37 5.17 8.15
CA ALA A 60 -3.53 6.61 8.41
C ALA A 60 -2.20 7.28 8.80
N LEU A 61 -1.39 6.62 9.64
CA LEU A 61 -0.05 7.12 9.98
C LEU A 61 0.86 7.23 8.74
N LEU A 62 0.86 6.22 7.86
CA LEU A 62 1.60 6.26 6.61
C LEU A 62 1.15 7.42 5.71
N ALA A 63 -0.17 7.69 5.63
CA ALA A 63 -0.68 8.83 4.89
C ALA A 63 -0.14 10.17 5.43
N ILE A 64 -0.10 10.34 6.76
CA ILE A 64 0.48 11.54 7.40
C ILE A 64 1.97 11.66 7.09
N LEU A 65 2.73 10.55 7.17
CA LEU A 65 4.16 10.54 6.84
C LEU A 65 4.40 10.89 5.37
N CYS A 66 3.64 10.32 4.44
CA CYS A 66 3.72 10.68 3.02
C CYS A 66 3.44 12.17 2.80
N PHE A 67 2.46 12.73 3.50
CA PHE A 67 2.13 14.15 3.42
C PHE A 67 3.29 15.01 3.90
N GLU A 68 3.86 14.71 5.07
CA GLU A 68 5.01 15.44 5.63
C GLU A 68 6.24 15.36 4.70
N LEU A 69 6.55 14.18 4.17
CA LEU A 69 7.65 14.00 3.21
C LEU A 69 7.44 14.80 1.92
N SER A 70 6.19 14.97 1.47
CA SER A 70 5.88 15.70 0.23
C SER A 70 6.13 17.21 0.34
N GLN A 71 6.09 17.77 1.55
CA GLN A 71 6.31 19.21 1.76
C GLN A 71 7.76 19.58 1.44
N ASP A 72 8.71 18.85 2.00
CA ASP A 72 10.15 19.10 1.84
C ASP A 72 10.96 17.81 1.65
N ILE A 73 11.00 17.34 0.41
CA ILE A 73 11.73 16.12 0.03
C ILE A 73 13.25 16.23 0.27
N ASN A 74 13.81 17.44 0.24
CA ASN A 74 15.25 17.65 0.41
C ASN A 74 15.64 17.46 1.89
N LYS A 75 14.84 18.01 2.80
CA LYS A 75 15.02 17.82 4.25
C LYS A 75 14.98 16.34 4.65
N TYR A 76 14.14 15.54 3.99
CA TYR A 76 13.89 14.15 4.36
C TYR A 76 14.54 13.10 3.44
N GLN A 77 15.59 13.48 2.70
CA GLN A 77 16.24 12.62 1.69
C GLN A 77 16.60 11.21 2.20
N ARG A 78 17.15 11.09 3.42
CA ARG A 78 17.51 9.79 4.01
C ARG A 78 16.28 8.91 4.25
N VAL A 79 15.19 9.48 4.75
CA VAL A 79 13.95 8.75 5.03
C VAL A 79 13.34 8.27 3.71
N ILE A 80 13.27 9.15 2.71
CA ILE A 80 12.78 8.82 1.36
C ILE A 80 13.59 7.69 0.72
N LYS A 81 14.92 7.72 0.86
CA LYS A 81 15.78 6.63 0.37
C LYS A 81 15.46 5.30 1.06
N LEU A 82 15.28 5.30 2.37
CA LEU A 82 14.95 4.08 3.13
C LEU A 82 13.58 3.53 2.76
N THR A 83 12.58 4.41 2.59
CA THR A 83 11.24 3.98 2.16
C THR A 83 11.23 3.48 0.72
N ALA A 84 12.08 4.02 -0.17
CA ALA A 84 12.24 3.49 -1.53
C ALA A 84 12.86 2.08 -1.53
N ILE A 85 13.87 1.82 -0.69
CA ILE A 85 14.44 0.47 -0.53
C ILE A 85 13.36 -0.49 -0.03
N TRP A 86 12.59 -0.08 0.98
CA TRP A 86 11.47 -0.87 1.49
C TRP A 86 10.40 -1.12 0.41
N ALA A 87 10.01 -0.09 -0.34
CA ALA A 87 9.04 -0.20 -1.43
C ALA A 87 9.49 -1.19 -2.50
N ALA A 88 10.77 -1.19 -2.87
CA ALA A 88 11.34 -2.15 -3.81
C ALA A 88 11.18 -3.60 -3.30
N LEU A 89 11.55 -3.85 -2.03
CA LEU A 89 11.43 -5.16 -1.41
C LEU A 89 9.95 -5.60 -1.33
N HIS A 90 9.06 -4.67 -0.98
CA HIS A 90 7.64 -4.94 -0.88
C HIS A 90 7.01 -5.26 -2.23
N ALA A 91 7.35 -4.50 -3.28
CA ALA A 91 6.88 -4.77 -4.64
C ALA A 91 7.33 -6.14 -5.16
N LEU A 92 8.59 -6.53 -4.90
CA LEU A 92 9.09 -7.85 -5.26
C LEU A 92 8.34 -8.96 -4.52
N LEU A 93 8.02 -8.74 -3.24
CA LEU A 93 7.20 -9.67 -2.46
C LEU A 93 5.79 -9.80 -3.04
N GLU A 94 5.13 -8.69 -3.40
CA GLU A 94 3.80 -8.68 -4.01
C GLU A 94 3.77 -9.40 -5.37
N ILE A 95 4.78 -9.16 -6.22
CA ILE A 95 4.93 -9.86 -7.50
C ILE A 95 5.11 -11.35 -7.28
N TRP A 96 6.01 -11.74 -6.37
CA TRP A 96 6.24 -13.14 -6.04
C TRP A 96 4.96 -13.81 -5.54
N LEU A 97 4.30 -13.22 -4.52
CA LEU A 97 3.04 -13.72 -3.97
C LEU A 97 1.96 -13.87 -5.04
N SER A 98 1.83 -12.90 -5.94
CA SER A 98 0.85 -12.91 -7.03
C SER A 98 1.16 -13.97 -8.09
N SER A 99 2.43 -14.33 -8.27
CA SER A 99 2.84 -15.38 -9.22
C SER A 99 2.67 -16.80 -8.67
N VAL A 100 2.80 -16.99 -7.35
CA VAL A 100 2.74 -18.32 -6.73
C VAL A 100 1.37 -18.64 -6.12
N THR A 101 0.50 -17.65 -5.96
CA THR A 101 -0.79 -17.81 -5.28
C THR A 101 -1.96 -17.52 -6.21
N ASN A 102 -2.91 -18.46 -6.30
CA ASN A 102 -4.19 -18.24 -6.98
C ASN A 102 -5.22 -17.70 -5.97
N TYR A 103 -5.26 -16.38 -5.81
CA TYR A 103 -6.15 -15.76 -4.83
C TYR A 103 -7.63 -15.87 -5.21
N SER A 104 -7.98 -15.98 -6.49
CA SER A 104 -9.35 -16.26 -6.92
C SER A 104 -9.83 -17.62 -6.40
N LEU A 105 -8.96 -18.64 -6.43
CA LEU A 105 -9.26 -19.95 -5.84
C LEU A 105 -9.41 -19.88 -4.32
N ILE A 106 -8.52 -19.14 -3.64
CA ILE A 106 -8.59 -18.94 -2.18
C ILE A 106 -9.90 -18.25 -1.80
N PHE A 107 -10.29 -17.19 -2.51
CA PHE A 107 -11.56 -16.50 -2.27
C PHE A 107 -12.77 -17.44 -2.33
N ASN A 108 -12.79 -18.34 -3.32
CA ASN A 108 -13.90 -19.26 -3.53
C ASN A 108 -13.95 -20.41 -2.51
N ILE A 109 -12.81 -20.81 -1.93
CA ILE A 109 -12.71 -21.94 -0.99
C ILE A 109 -12.74 -21.47 0.47
N SER A 110 -12.11 -20.34 0.78
CA SER A 110 -11.98 -19.76 2.11
C SER A 110 -11.86 -18.24 2.00
N PRO A 111 -12.99 -17.51 1.93
CA PRO A 111 -12.97 -16.05 1.84
C PRO A 111 -12.27 -15.48 3.08
N ALA A 112 -11.04 -15.00 2.87
CA ALA A 112 -10.17 -14.42 3.89
C ALA A 112 -10.31 -12.89 3.85
N LEU A 113 -10.26 -12.21 5.01
CA LEU A 113 -10.37 -10.75 5.11
C LEU A 113 -9.47 -9.94 4.16
N ARG A 114 -8.35 -10.52 3.74
CA ARG A 114 -7.39 -9.89 2.83
C ARG A 114 -7.63 -10.20 1.36
N VAL A 115 -8.29 -11.31 1.04
CA VAL A 115 -8.60 -11.73 -0.32
C VAL A 115 -10.09 -11.53 -0.50
N TRP A 116 -10.49 -10.36 -0.99
CA TRP A 116 -11.88 -9.92 -0.96
C TRP A 116 -12.44 -9.62 -2.36
N ILE A 117 -11.59 -9.67 -3.40
CA ILE A 117 -12.00 -9.48 -4.79
C ILE A 117 -11.51 -10.63 -5.68
N PRO A 118 -12.31 -11.08 -6.67
CA PRO A 118 -11.89 -12.10 -7.64
C PRO A 118 -10.62 -11.74 -8.41
N ALA A 119 -10.28 -10.45 -8.50
CA ALA A 119 -9.10 -9.92 -9.19
C ALA A 119 -7.99 -9.47 -8.21
N TYR A 120 -7.85 -10.11 -7.04
CA TYR A 120 -6.88 -9.68 -6.02
C TYR A 120 -5.42 -9.69 -6.52
N ASN A 121 -5.02 -10.65 -7.36
CA ASN A 121 -3.70 -10.65 -8.00
C ASN A 121 -3.49 -9.36 -8.83
N LEU A 122 -4.52 -8.88 -9.53
CA LEU A 122 -4.42 -7.63 -10.31
C LEU A 122 -4.18 -6.42 -9.40
N ASN A 123 -4.84 -6.38 -8.24
CA ASN A 123 -4.59 -5.33 -7.26
C ASN A 123 -3.15 -5.38 -6.74
N LEU A 124 -2.63 -6.56 -6.40
CA LEU A 124 -1.24 -6.71 -5.96
C LEU A 124 -0.23 -6.31 -7.05
N TYR A 125 -0.49 -6.64 -8.32
CA TYR A 125 0.37 -6.15 -9.41
C TYR A 125 0.32 -4.63 -9.56
N PHE A 126 -0.85 -4.02 -9.39
CA PHE A 126 -1.00 -2.58 -9.43
C PHE A 126 -0.25 -1.88 -8.28
N GLU A 127 -0.39 -2.38 -7.05
CA GLU A 127 0.36 -1.92 -5.88
C GLU A 127 1.89 -2.04 -6.12
N ALA A 128 2.34 -3.18 -6.65
CA ALA A 128 3.75 -3.42 -6.95
C ALA A 128 4.29 -2.44 -8.01
N ILE A 129 3.52 -2.15 -9.05
CA ILE A 129 3.90 -1.17 -10.07
C ILE A 129 4.07 0.21 -9.45
N LEU A 130 3.14 0.67 -8.60
CA LEU A 130 3.22 1.96 -7.93
C LEU A 130 4.49 2.07 -7.06
N LEU A 131 4.80 1.01 -6.31
CA LEU A 131 5.97 0.93 -5.45
C LEU A 131 7.29 0.93 -6.26
N LEU A 132 7.33 0.21 -7.39
CA LEU A 132 8.47 0.21 -8.29
C LEU A 132 8.66 1.57 -8.97
N THR A 133 7.59 2.23 -9.41
CA THR A 133 7.68 3.57 -9.99
C THR A 133 8.23 4.57 -8.97
N TYR A 134 7.71 4.54 -7.74
CA TYR A 134 8.24 5.36 -6.64
C TYR A 134 9.72 5.10 -6.37
N THR A 135 10.10 3.83 -6.29
CA THR A 135 11.50 3.41 -6.10
C THR A 135 12.40 3.98 -7.18
N LEU A 136 12.03 3.83 -8.45
CA LEU A 136 12.79 4.34 -9.58
C LEU A 136 12.90 5.86 -9.55
N THR A 137 11.79 6.56 -9.30
CA THR A 137 11.75 8.03 -9.19
C THR A 137 12.70 8.53 -8.11
N VAL A 138 12.70 7.89 -6.92
CA VAL A 138 13.62 8.26 -5.82
C VAL A 138 15.08 8.08 -6.22
N PHE A 139 15.47 6.95 -6.82
CA PHE A 139 16.87 6.73 -7.19
C PHE A 139 17.35 7.64 -8.32
N ILE A 140 16.48 7.95 -9.28
CA ILE A 140 16.79 8.94 -10.33
C ILE A 140 16.96 10.33 -9.70
N TRP A 141 16.05 10.71 -8.79
CA TRP A 141 16.13 11.99 -8.08
C TRP A 141 17.41 12.11 -7.25
N LEU A 142 17.76 11.08 -6.47
CA LEU A 142 18.99 11.09 -5.67
C LEU A 142 20.22 11.29 -6.55
N LYS A 143 20.33 10.57 -7.65
CA LYS A 143 21.46 10.68 -8.60
C LYS A 143 21.58 12.07 -9.24
N GLN A 144 20.49 12.82 -9.37
CA GLN A 144 20.51 14.19 -9.90
C GLN A 144 20.98 15.25 -8.89
N ASN A 145 20.99 14.91 -7.59
CA ASN A 145 21.38 15.82 -6.50
C ASN A 145 22.73 15.44 -5.85
N GLU A 146 23.40 14.40 -6.36
CA GLU A 146 24.81 14.08 -6.07
C GLU A 146 25.74 14.93 -6.95
#